data_AF-A0A7S0QXM8-F1
#
_entry.id   AF-A0A7S0QXM8-F1
#
_cell.length_a   1.000
_cell.length_b   1.000
_cell.length_c   1.000
_cell.angle_alpha   90.00
_cell.angle_beta   90.00
_cell.angle_gamma   90.00
#
_symmetry.space_group_name_H-M   'P 1'
#
loop_
_entity.id
_entity.type
_entity.pdbx_description
1 polymer ?
#
loop_
_entity_poly.entity_id
_entity_poly.type
_entity_poly.pdbx_seq_one_letter_code
_entity_poly.pdbx_strand_id
1 'polypeptide(L)'
;MARLSSCLTIGRSTSLLAVVLVFLLDTPASYARFFGAAPLRGSDKFDGKQVDVAKATVFLRNSSTVKGGEAGWDIVDGILDFEGLAVGSFQDLSNTTGWGRLYLSATPEAAEHGHYALGLLEGYLTCRYLSIFMKNYHEDMFPSGKPNKQLLEFVRENDEWVRAKAAEKRQEDEYWQAVQGVLDQFDGMLEGVARGCPDLVHSGAVSYERLLLLNLNGDLFDLKEKFPEPKGSLGAEVDDAASEAAVNRRGEPRPAHCSALIKLAPDFSDVYAAHTTWDTYANAAPRIYKDIVVGVRRGGAEGTWEESRAVFSSSPGFISSIDDFYTVSGTANLTVIETSNNVYNKSLYERVTAQSVPCYMRAVVANRLATDGSEWAKVFGRHHSGTYNDQWMVLDLNRFTPGSPPEAGLLTVLEEVPGYVHSADMTETLAAELYWGSYNCPYFKEVRALSGYDEMEAKHGSAYSHSECPRAQLFKELQASAVSVEGMQAVISWNDFQHNSISGDSPTRAIAARGDLWGSAQNTRNLTSRRTASGGIDGKVSSYTSFMAGQVAYARAGPTHSKQPVFCWEADDPQIDKTPHWSHPACFPYRFEEMRRADEWGRKSTLLLIAEQ
;
A
#
# COMPACT_ATOMS: atom_id res chain seq x y z
N MET A 1 29.22 -26.75 -59.20
CA MET A 1 29.05 -28.22 -59.24
C MET A 1 27.87 -28.56 -58.36
N ALA A 2 26.93 -29.32 -58.92
CA ALA A 2 25.66 -29.70 -58.31
C ALA A 2 25.80 -30.88 -57.33
N ARG A 3 24.70 -31.11 -56.57
CA ARG A 3 24.41 -32.19 -55.57
C ARG A 3 24.85 -31.79 -54.15
N LEU A 4 24.00 -31.70 -53.13
CA LEU A 4 22.86 -32.54 -52.76
C LEU A 4 21.71 -31.71 -52.15
N SER A 5 20.49 -32.04 -52.57
CA SER A 5 19.23 -31.68 -51.94
C SER A 5 18.72 -32.94 -51.23
N SER A 6 18.67 -32.95 -49.89
CA SER A 6 17.75 -33.77 -49.08
C SER A 6 18.12 -33.75 -47.58
N CYS A 7 17.08 -33.59 -46.75
CA CYS A 7 17.01 -33.77 -45.29
C CYS A 7 17.61 -32.67 -44.40
N LEU A 8 16.76 -31.72 -44.01
CA LEU A 8 16.48 -31.38 -42.61
C LEU A 8 15.25 -30.46 -42.57
N THR A 9 14.07 -31.07 -42.47
CA THR A 9 12.90 -30.45 -41.84
C THR A 9 13.25 -30.24 -40.37
N ILE A 10 13.79 -29.07 -40.02
CA ILE A 10 13.83 -28.60 -38.64
C ILE A 10 12.74 -27.53 -38.51
N GLY A 11 11.70 -27.88 -37.77
CA GLY A 11 10.63 -26.97 -37.40
C GLY A 11 11.13 -25.84 -36.50
N ARG A 12 10.34 -24.75 -36.51
CA ARG A 12 10.27 -23.67 -35.52
C ARG A 12 11.14 -23.86 -34.27
N SER A 13 12.42 -23.53 -34.37
CA SER A 13 13.31 -23.34 -33.22
C SER A 13 14.54 -22.54 -33.65
N THR A 14 14.30 -21.35 -34.19
CA THR A 14 15.35 -20.35 -34.44
C THR A 14 15.28 -19.16 -33.48
N SER A 15 14.18 -19.03 -32.73
CA SER A 15 14.03 -17.97 -31.70
C SER A 15 14.85 -18.25 -30.43
N LEU A 16 15.20 -19.51 -30.15
CA LEU A 16 15.93 -19.86 -28.93
C LEU A 16 17.45 -19.62 -29.03
N LEU A 17 18.04 -19.68 -30.22
CA LEU A 17 19.49 -19.55 -30.39
C LEU A 17 19.97 -18.09 -30.39
N ALA A 18 19.10 -17.14 -30.74
CA ALA A 18 19.44 -15.71 -30.77
C ALA A 18 19.42 -15.07 -29.37
N VAL A 19 18.58 -15.57 -28.45
CA VAL A 19 18.48 -15.07 -27.07
C VAL A 19 19.74 -15.36 -26.24
N VAL A 20 20.47 -16.43 -26.58
CA VAL A 20 21.67 -16.85 -25.84
C VAL A 20 22.90 -15.97 -26.13
N LEU A 21 22.97 -15.29 -27.29
CA LEU A 21 24.20 -14.58 -27.70
C LEU A 21 24.33 -13.14 -27.16
N VAL A 22 23.28 -12.59 -26.54
CA VAL A 22 23.35 -11.26 -25.90
C VAL A 22 24.12 -11.30 -24.57
N PHE A 23 24.31 -12.50 -23.99
CA PHE A 23 24.90 -12.70 -22.66
C PHE A 23 26.44 -12.65 -22.59
N LEU A 24 27.16 -12.36 -23.69
CA LEU A 24 28.64 -12.39 -23.70
C LEU A 24 29.32 -11.03 -23.90
N LEU A 25 28.59 -9.91 -24.00
CA LEU A 25 29.18 -8.63 -24.37
C LEU A 25 28.86 -7.51 -23.37
N ASP A 26 29.82 -7.28 -22.46
CA ASP A 26 29.75 -6.37 -21.31
C ASP A 26 29.66 -4.86 -21.61
N THR A 27 29.67 -4.42 -22.87
CA THR A 27 29.52 -2.98 -23.19
C THR A 27 28.90 -2.70 -24.57
N PRO A 28 28.25 -1.54 -24.76
CA PRO A 28 27.74 -1.08 -26.07
C PRO A 28 28.81 -1.02 -27.17
N ALA A 29 30.09 -0.85 -26.80
CA ALA A 29 31.21 -0.80 -27.73
C ALA A 29 31.50 -2.16 -28.42
N SER A 30 31.11 -3.27 -27.79
CA SER A 30 31.30 -4.62 -28.32
C SER A 30 30.32 -4.98 -29.45
N TYR A 31 29.18 -4.28 -29.52
CA TYR A 31 28.13 -4.48 -30.53
C TYR A 31 28.61 -4.04 -31.93
N ALA A 32 29.39 -2.95 -32.01
CA ALA A 32 29.85 -2.35 -33.27
C ALA A 32 30.92 -3.19 -34.01
N ARG A 33 31.61 -4.10 -33.31
CA ARG A 33 32.67 -4.94 -33.92
C ARG A 33 32.15 -6.20 -34.62
N PHE A 34 30.96 -6.70 -34.29
CA PHE A 34 30.47 -7.99 -34.79
C PHE A 34 29.58 -7.86 -36.04
N PHE A 35 28.86 -6.74 -36.20
CA PHE A 35 27.89 -6.56 -37.29
C PHE A 35 28.18 -5.40 -38.26
N GLY A 36 29.30 -4.68 -38.09
CA GLY A 36 29.70 -3.64 -39.05
C GLY A 36 28.71 -2.45 -39.18
N ALA A 37 27.81 -2.27 -38.21
CA ALA A 37 26.86 -1.16 -38.18
C ALA A 37 27.37 -0.02 -37.28
N ALA A 38 27.10 1.22 -37.70
CA ALA A 38 27.44 2.42 -36.95
C ALA A 38 26.69 2.46 -35.60
N PRO A 39 27.27 3.02 -34.52
CA PRO A 39 26.60 3.12 -33.23
C PRO A 39 25.38 4.04 -33.35
N LEU A 40 24.21 3.56 -32.92
CA LEU A 40 22.99 4.35 -32.82
C LEU A 40 23.20 5.46 -31.79
N ARG A 41 22.93 6.71 -32.19
CA ARG A 41 22.94 7.89 -31.31
C ARG A 41 21.53 8.06 -30.74
N GLY A 42 21.42 8.30 -29.44
CA GLY A 42 20.15 8.30 -28.71
C GLY A 42 19.14 9.34 -29.20
N SER A 43 18.21 8.91 -30.07
CA SER A 43 16.90 9.54 -30.29
C SER A 43 16.09 8.90 -31.43
N ASP A 44 16.04 7.58 -31.56
CA ASP A 44 15.23 6.98 -32.63
C ASP A 44 13.74 6.95 -32.27
N LYS A 45 12.89 7.32 -33.26
CA LYS A 45 11.44 7.48 -33.12
C LYS A 45 10.74 6.26 -33.72
N PHE A 46 9.79 5.70 -32.97
CA PHE A 46 8.85 4.70 -33.48
C PHE A 46 7.43 5.17 -33.14
N ASP A 47 6.52 5.15 -34.13
CA ASP A 47 5.14 5.67 -34.03
C ASP A 47 5.01 7.13 -33.53
N GLY A 48 5.91 8.00 -33.98
CA GLY A 48 5.88 9.44 -33.65
C GLY A 48 6.24 9.79 -32.21
N LYS A 49 6.55 8.81 -31.34
CA LYS A 49 6.98 9.03 -29.96
C LYS A 49 8.46 8.67 -29.79
N GLN A 50 9.18 9.52 -29.06
CA GLN A 50 10.61 9.35 -28.76
C GLN A 50 10.75 8.33 -27.61
N VAL A 51 11.56 7.28 -27.81
CA VAL A 51 11.81 6.25 -26.79
C VAL A 51 13.27 6.27 -26.36
N ASP A 52 13.49 6.16 -25.05
CA ASP A 52 14.81 6.15 -24.43
C ASP A 52 15.30 4.71 -24.25
N VAL A 53 16.15 4.26 -25.17
CA VAL A 53 16.69 2.88 -25.23
C VAL A 53 17.47 2.50 -23.95
N ALA A 54 18.06 3.48 -23.24
CA ALA A 54 18.74 3.23 -21.98
C ALA A 54 17.75 2.87 -20.87
N LYS A 55 16.60 3.54 -20.82
CA LYS A 55 15.53 3.23 -19.85
C LYS A 55 14.89 1.86 -20.12
N ALA A 56 14.68 1.53 -21.40
CA ALA A 56 14.17 0.21 -21.80
C ALA A 56 15.11 -0.94 -21.37
N THR A 57 16.43 -0.75 -21.53
CA THR A 57 17.43 -1.75 -21.15
C THR A 57 17.52 -1.96 -19.64
N VAL A 58 17.45 -0.88 -18.84
CA VAL A 58 17.45 -0.96 -17.37
C VAL A 58 16.19 -1.65 -16.86
N PHE A 59 15.03 -1.37 -17.48
CA PHE A 59 13.77 -2.02 -17.14
C PHE A 59 13.84 -3.54 -17.31
N LEU A 60 14.36 -4.03 -18.43
CA LEU A 60 14.49 -5.47 -18.69
C LEU A 60 15.48 -6.17 -17.75
N ARG A 61 16.59 -5.52 -17.38
CA ARG A 61 17.56 -6.09 -16.42
C ARG A 61 16.98 -6.31 -15.02
N ASN A 62 15.97 -5.52 -14.66
CA ASN A 62 15.30 -5.62 -13.37
C ASN A 62 13.95 -6.35 -13.47
N SER A 63 13.81 -7.19 -14.48
CA SER A 63 12.62 -7.99 -14.73
C SER A 63 12.93 -9.47 -14.65
N SER A 64 11.97 -10.25 -14.15
CA SER A 64 12.04 -11.70 -14.14
C SER A 64 10.70 -12.31 -14.56
N THR A 65 10.78 -13.49 -15.16
CA THR A 65 9.59 -14.31 -15.51
C THR A 65 9.64 -15.62 -14.75
N VAL A 66 8.48 -16.08 -14.28
CA VAL A 66 8.30 -17.44 -13.75
C VAL A 66 7.77 -18.35 -14.86
N LYS A 67 8.48 -19.44 -15.11
CA LYS A 67 8.08 -20.56 -15.98
C LYS A 67 7.86 -21.82 -15.14
N GLY A 68 7.04 -22.76 -15.62
CA GLY A 68 6.80 -24.04 -14.95
C GLY A 68 5.40 -24.18 -14.34
N GLY A 69 5.28 -24.86 -13.19
CA GLY A 69 4.03 -25.19 -12.48
C GLY A 69 4.28 -26.12 -11.28
N GLU A 70 3.31 -26.94 -10.85
CA GLU A 70 3.46 -27.86 -9.68
C GLU A 70 4.69 -28.79 -9.75
N ALA A 71 5.21 -29.07 -10.96
CA ALA A 71 6.39 -29.90 -11.17
C ALA A 71 7.74 -29.16 -10.95
N GLY A 72 7.72 -27.84 -10.75
CA GLY A 72 8.90 -27.00 -10.54
C GLY A 72 8.68 -25.57 -11.06
N TRP A 73 9.15 -24.58 -10.28
CA TRP A 73 9.08 -23.16 -10.62
C TRP A 73 10.47 -22.66 -11.04
N ASP A 74 10.62 -22.16 -12.27
CA ASP A 74 11.87 -21.61 -12.78
C ASP A 74 11.78 -20.09 -12.89
N ILE A 75 12.69 -19.36 -12.25
CA ILE A 75 12.80 -17.91 -12.36
C ILE A 75 13.85 -17.60 -13.44
N VAL A 76 13.45 -16.84 -14.45
CA VAL A 76 14.31 -16.43 -15.56
C VAL A 76 14.50 -14.92 -15.50
N ASP A 77 15.72 -14.49 -15.20
CA ASP A 77 16.08 -13.07 -15.09
C ASP A 77 16.29 -12.40 -16.45
N GLY A 78 16.08 -11.09 -16.49
CA GLY A 78 16.35 -10.26 -17.66
C GLY A 78 15.29 -10.34 -18.76
N ILE A 79 14.18 -11.05 -18.52
CA ILE A 79 13.17 -11.36 -19.53
C ILE A 79 11.77 -11.09 -18.96
N LEU A 80 10.95 -10.37 -19.75
CA LEU A 80 9.50 -10.27 -19.58
C LEU A 80 8.82 -11.11 -20.66
N ASP A 81 8.62 -12.39 -20.34
CA ASP A 81 7.95 -13.34 -21.20
C ASP A 81 6.50 -13.49 -20.72
N PHE A 82 5.62 -12.75 -21.38
CA PHE A 82 4.17 -12.75 -21.11
C PHE A 82 3.48 -14.05 -21.55
N GLU A 83 4.20 -15.04 -22.10
CA GLU A 83 3.72 -16.42 -22.26
C GLU A 83 4.06 -17.29 -21.02
N GLY A 84 4.85 -16.78 -20.06
CA GLY A 84 5.13 -17.42 -18.78
C GLY A 84 3.94 -17.37 -17.80
N LEU A 85 4.06 -18.01 -16.63
CA LEU A 85 3.00 -17.99 -15.61
C LEU A 85 2.83 -16.61 -14.98
N ALA A 86 3.94 -15.93 -14.71
CA ALA A 86 3.92 -14.58 -14.20
C ALA A 86 5.19 -13.83 -14.59
N VAL A 87 5.07 -12.51 -14.67
CA VAL A 87 6.18 -11.59 -14.91
C VAL A 87 6.22 -10.54 -13.81
N GLY A 88 7.42 -10.09 -13.49
CA GLY A 88 7.64 -9.07 -12.48
C GLY A 88 8.77 -8.14 -12.86
N SER A 89 8.69 -6.88 -12.43
CA SER A 89 9.78 -5.92 -12.55
C SER A 89 9.83 -5.00 -11.34
N PHE A 90 11.02 -4.76 -10.81
CA PHE A 90 11.23 -3.82 -9.70
C PHE A 90 12.18 -2.69 -10.10
N GLN A 91 11.71 -1.46 -10.06
CA GLN A 91 12.52 -0.28 -10.31
C GLN A 91 12.80 0.43 -9.00
N ASP A 92 14.05 0.44 -8.59
CA ASP A 92 14.50 1.19 -7.44
C ASP A 92 14.72 2.67 -7.82
N LEU A 93 13.73 3.50 -7.49
CA LEU A 93 13.81 4.96 -7.61
C LEU A 93 13.88 5.64 -6.24
N SER A 94 14.11 4.87 -5.17
CA SER A 94 13.99 5.31 -3.78
C SER A 94 14.87 6.52 -3.46
N ASN A 95 16.10 6.56 -3.98
CA ASN A 95 17.01 7.70 -3.78
C ASN A 95 16.58 8.99 -4.49
N THR A 96 15.73 8.90 -5.53
CA THR A 96 15.32 10.05 -6.35
C THR A 96 13.91 10.54 -6.03
N THR A 97 13.00 9.62 -5.75
CA THR A 97 11.56 9.91 -5.55
C THR A 97 11.06 9.47 -4.18
N GLY A 98 11.85 8.71 -3.43
CA GLY A 98 11.45 8.05 -2.20
C GLY A 98 10.63 6.77 -2.41
N TRP A 99 10.36 6.37 -3.66
CA TRP A 99 9.57 5.19 -4.00
C TRP A 99 10.35 4.18 -4.84
N GLY A 100 10.28 2.90 -4.49
CA GLY A 100 10.42 1.81 -5.47
C GLY A 100 9.14 1.65 -6.27
N ARG A 101 9.21 1.10 -7.49
CA ARG A 101 8.04 0.75 -8.30
C ARG A 101 8.07 -0.74 -8.63
N LEU A 102 7.05 -1.46 -8.21
CA LEU A 102 6.93 -2.90 -8.43
C LEU A 102 5.74 -3.18 -9.33
N TYR A 103 5.97 -3.91 -10.41
CA TYR A 103 4.94 -4.43 -11.28
C TYR A 103 4.97 -5.95 -11.26
N LEU A 104 3.82 -6.56 -11.09
CA LEU A 104 3.63 -8.00 -11.08
C LEU A 104 2.38 -8.32 -11.90
N SER A 105 2.48 -9.28 -12.81
CA SER A 105 1.35 -9.73 -13.61
C SER A 105 1.39 -11.24 -13.78
N ALA A 106 0.32 -11.91 -13.39
CA ALA A 106 0.12 -13.31 -13.71
C ALA A 106 -0.69 -13.43 -15.00
N THR A 107 -0.39 -14.42 -15.84
CA THR A 107 -1.16 -14.67 -17.06
C THR A 107 -2.48 -15.36 -16.72
N PRO A 108 -3.54 -15.22 -17.55
CA PRO A 108 -4.79 -15.95 -17.38
C PRO A 108 -4.58 -17.48 -17.32
N GLU A 109 -3.60 -18.00 -18.07
CA GLU A 109 -3.21 -19.41 -18.08
C GLU A 109 -2.61 -19.87 -16.75
N ALA A 110 -2.11 -18.93 -15.93
CA ALA A 110 -1.58 -19.24 -14.61
C ALA A 110 -2.66 -19.55 -13.58
N ALA A 111 -3.94 -19.24 -13.84
CA ALA A 111 -5.11 -19.66 -13.06
C ALA A 111 -4.82 -19.86 -11.54
N GLU A 112 -4.80 -21.11 -11.07
CA GLU A 112 -4.64 -21.49 -9.66
C GLU A 112 -3.22 -21.22 -9.10
N HIS A 113 -2.24 -20.97 -9.96
CA HIS A 113 -0.83 -20.77 -9.65
C HIS A 113 -0.38 -19.31 -9.70
N GLY A 114 -1.20 -18.42 -10.26
CA GLY A 114 -0.85 -17.02 -10.48
C GLY A 114 -0.47 -16.30 -9.19
N HIS A 115 -1.26 -16.44 -8.13
CA HIS A 115 -1.01 -15.77 -6.86
C HIS A 115 0.35 -16.14 -6.23
N TYR A 116 0.65 -17.44 -6.17
CA TYR A 116 1.93 -17.92 -5.68
C TYR A 116 3.10 -17.39 -6.52
N ALA A 117 2.97 -17.41 -7.85
CA ALA A 117 4.00 -16.90 -8.75
C ALA A 117 4.28 -15.40 -8.56
N LEU A 118 3.25 -14.60 -8.28
CA LEU A 118 3.41 -13.17 -7.95
C LEU A 118 4.13 -12.98 -6.61
N GLY A 119 3.78 -13.78 -5.61
CA GLY A 119 4.49 -13.83 -4.34
C GLY A 119 5.97 -14.14 -4.55
N LEU A 120 6.26 -15.20 -5.29
CA LEU A 120 7.61 -15.66 -5.65
C LEU A 120 8.43 -14.54 -6.28
N LEU A 121 7.86 -13.83 -7.27
CA LEU A 121 8.51 -12.71 -7.93
C LEU A 121 8.73 -11.52 -7.00
N GLU A 122 7.74 -11.14 -6.17
CA GLU A 122 7.93 -10.04 -5.22
C GLU A 122 9.06 -10.35 -4.24
N GLY A 123 9.01 -11.52 -3.61
CA GLY A 123 10.02 -11.96 -2.65
C GLY A 123 11.41 -11.99 -3.29
N TYR A 124 11.52 -12.51 -4.50
CA TYR A 124 12.78 -12.60 -5.24
C TYR A 124 13.35 -11.22 -5.61
N LEU A 125 12.52 -10.36 -6.22
CA LEU A 125 12.94 -9.05 -6.73
C LEU A 125 13.21 -8.03 -5.62
N THR A 126 12.58 -8.19 -4.44
CA THR A 126 12.62 -7.19 -3.37
C THR A 126 13.24 -7.67 -2.06
N CYS A 127 13.80 -8.88 -1.99
CA CYS A 127 14.24 -9.49 -0.72
C CYS A 127 15.16 -8.61 0.14
N ARG A 128 16.08 -7.85 -0.47
CA ARG A 128 16.95 -6.91 0.26
C ARG A 128 16.15 -5.76 0.88
N TYR A 129 15.27 -5.14 0.10
CA TYR A 129 14.36 -4.08 0.58
C TYR A 129 13.41 -4.59 1.67
N LEU A 130 12.89 -5.81 1.50
CA LEU A 130 12.09 -6.50 2.52
C LEU A 130 12.86 -6.65 3.83
N SER A 131 14.11 -7.12 3.80
CA SER A 131 14.90 -7.28 5.04
C SER A 131 15.18 -5.97 5.77
N ILE A 132 15.41 -4.89 5.02
CA ILE A 132 15.63 -3.55 5.58
C ILE A 132 14.35 -3.06 6.27
N PHE A 133 13.23 -3.10 5.54
CA PHE A 133 11.94 -2.66 6.08
C PHE A 133 11.53 -3.51 7.28
N MET A 134 11.66 -4.83 7.20
CA MET A 134 11.40 -5.79 8.27
C MET A 134 12.19 -5.47 9.54
N LYS A 135 13.43 -5.00 9.41
CA LYS A 135 14.26 -4.61 10.55
C LYS A 135 13.70 -3.36 11.22
N ASN A 136 13.45 -2.30 10.46
CA ASN A 136 12.91 -1.05 10.99
C ASN A 136 11.55 -1.28 11.65
N TYR A 137 10.64 -1.94 10.93
CA TYR A 137 9.32 -2.32 11.39
C TYR A 137 9.37 -3.13 12.70
N HIS A 138 10.18 -4.20 12.74
CA HIS A 138 10.17 -5.08 13.91
C HIS A 138 10.81 -4.41 15.14
N GLU A 139 11.86 -3.60 14.96
CA GLU A 139 12.45 -2.83 16.05
C GLU A 139 11.48 -1.74 16.58
N ASP A 140 10.64 -1.16 15.71
CA ASP A 140 9.64 -0.15 16.07
C ASP A 140 8.39 -0.78 16.73
N MET A 141 7.84 -1.85 16.12
CA MET A 141 6.65 -2.53 16.61
C MET A 141 6.90 -3.33 17.90
N PHE A 142 8.10 -3.89 18.06
CA PHE A 142 8.50 -4.72 19.20
C PHE A 142 9.83 -4.24 19.80
N PRO A 143 9.86 -3.06 20.46
CA PRO A 143 11.10 -2.45 20.96
C PRO A 143 11.79 -3.26 22.08
N SER A 144 11.04 -4.12 22.79
CA SER A 144 11.58 -5.10 23.74
C SER A 144 12.32 -6.27 23.06
N GLY A 145 12.23 -6.35 21.74
CA GLY A 145 12.79 -7.40 20.89
C GLY A 145 11.99 -8.71 20.86
N LYS A 146 10.91 -8.84 21.65
CA LYS A 146 10.10 -10.06 21.71
C LYS A 146 8.62 -9.73 21.75
N PRO A 147 7.82 -10.19 20.78
CA PRO A 147 6.36 -10.11 20.88
C PRO A 147 5.83 -10.88 22.09
N ASN A 148 4.74 -10.38 22.68
CA ASN A 148 3.98 -11.10 23.70
C ASN A 148 3.68 -12.56 23.27
N LYS A 149 3.86 -13.52 24.18
CA LYS A 149 3.64 -14.95 23.88
C LYS A 149 2.19 -15.30 23.54
N GLN A 150 1.23 -14.72 24.25
CA GLN A 150 -0.20 -14.93 24.01
C GLN A 150 -0.63 -14.32 22.67
N LEU A 151 -0.04 -13.17 22.30
CA LEU A 151 -0.21 -12.59 20.97
C LEU A 151 0.28 -13.56 19.88
N LEU A 152 1.49 -14.12 20.04
CA LEU A 152 2.02 -15.09 19.07
C LEU A 152 1.19 -16.37 18.98
N GLU A 153 0.67 -16.86 20.11
CA GLU A 153 -0.23 -18.02 20.14
C GLU A 153 -1.53 -17.72 19.38
N PHE A 154 -2.16 -16.57 19.64
CA PHE A 154 -3.36 -16.12 18.92
C PHE A 154 -3.10 -15.98 17.41
N VAL A 155 -1.97 -15.38 17.01
CA VAL A 155 -1.62 -15.20 15.60
C VAL A 155 -1.43 -16.55 14.89
N ARG A 156 -0.80 -17.54 15.55
CA ARG A 156 -0.64 -18.88 15.00
C ARG A 156 -1.99 -19.61 14.89
N GLU A 157 -2.81 -19.57 15.94
CA GLU A 157 -4.16 -20.15 15.90
C GLU A 157 -5.02 -19.52 14.79
N ASN A 158 -4.89 -18.21 14.57
CA ASN A 158 -5.59 -17.50 13.52
C ASN A 158 -5.14 -17.95 12.13
N ASP A 159 -3.83 -17.94 11.88
CA ASP A 159 -3.26 -18.37 10.59
C ASP A 159 -3.60 -19.83 10.27
N GLU A 160 -3.50 -20.74 11.26
CA GLU A 160 -3.91 -22.13 11.12
C GLU A 160 -5.39 -22.26 10.76
N TRP A 161 -6.27 -21.50 11.42
CA TRP A 161 -7.70 -21.53 11.14
C TRP A 161 -8.02 -20.97 9.75
N VAL A 162 -7.44 -19.84 9.36
CA VAL A 162 -7.67 -19.22 8.04
C VAL A 162 -7.23 -20.17 6.93
N ARG A 163 -6.04 -20.77 7.07
CA ARG A 163 -5.51 -21.75 6.09
C ARG A 163 -6.39 -22.99 6.00
N ALA A 164 -6.79 -23.56 7.13
CA ALA A 164 -7.68 -24.73 7.15
C ALA A 164 -9.02 -24.40 6.49
N LYS A 165 -9.59 -23.23 6.79
CA LYS A 165 -10.90 -22.81 6.27
C LYS A 165 -10.86 -22.49 4.78
N ALA A 166 -9.81 -21.81 4.31
CA ALA A 166 -9.59 -21.56 2.90
C ALA A 166 -9.43 -22.88 2.12
N ALA A 167 -8.62 -23.82 2.64
CA ALA A 167 -8.44 -25.12 2.01
C ALA A 167 -9.75 -25.94 1.94
N GLU A 168 -10.59 -25.86 2.97
CA GLU A 168 -11.91 -26.51 3.00
C GLU A 168 -12.87 -25.93 1.97
N LYS A 169 -12.88 -24.60 1.79
CA LYS A 169 -13.97 -23.88 1.10
C LYS A 169 -13.63 -23.29 -0.27
N ARG A 170 -12.34 -23.21 -0.66
CA ARG A 170 -11.91 -22.55 -1.89
C ARG A 170 -12.51 -23.09 -3.20
N GLN A 171 -13.00 -24.33 -3.22
CA GLN A 171 -13.66 -24.89 -4.41
C GLN A 171 -15.15 -24.54 -4.51
N GLU A 172 -15.77 -24.13 -3.40
CA GLU A 172 -17.21 -23.90 -3.28
C GLU A 172 -17.56 -22.41 -3.11
N ASP A 173 -16.63 -21.60 -2.61
CA ASP A 173 -16.86 -20.20 -2.21
C ASP A 173 -15.76 -19.28 -2.75
N GLU A 174 -16.14 -18.32 -3.61
CA GLU A 174 -15.22 -17.34 -4.22
C GLU A 174 -14.43 -16.54 -3.18
N TYR A 175 -15.04 -16.24 -2.02
CA TYR A 175 -14.34 -15.54 -0.95
C TYR A 175 -13.19 -16.36 -0.41
N TRP A 176 -13.43 -17.64 -0.09
CA TRP A 176 -12.39 -18.52 0.44
C TRP A 176 -11.35 -18.88 -0.62
N GLN A 177 -11.71 -18.86 -1.89
CA GLN A 177 -10.75 -18.95 -2.97
C GLN A 177 -9.84 -17.72 -3.05
N ALA A 178 -10.40 -16.52 -2.95
CA ALA A 178 -9.60 -15.30 -2.93
C ALA A 178 -8.70 -15.22 -1.70
N VAL A 179 -9.19 -15.68 -0.52
CA VAL A 179 -8.36 -15.84 0.70
C VAL A 179 -7.23 -16.83 0.45
N GLN A 180 -7.49 -17.98 -0.18
CA GLN A 180 -6.44 -18.92 -0.57
C GLN A 180 -5.40 -18.22 -1.47
N GLY A 181 -5.82 -17.42 -2.45
CA GLY A 181 -4.90 -16.65 -3.28
C GLY A 181 -4.02 -15.66 -2.50
N VAL A 182 -4.52 -15.04 -1.42
CA VAL A 182 -3.67 -14.23 -0.53
C VAL A 182 -2.64 -15.08 0.20
N LEU A 183 -3.03 -16.25 0.71
CA LEU A 183 -2.13 -17.21 1.37
C LEU A 183 -1.07 -17.75 0.41
N ASP A 184 -1.45 -18.08 -0.82
CA ASP A 184 -0.55 -18.58 -1.86
C ASP A 184 0.50 -17.51 -2.21
N GLN A 185 0.08 -16.24 -2.32
CA GLN A 185 0.99 -15.12 -2.54
C GLN A 185 1.96 -14.94 -1.36
N PHE A 186 1.51 -15.13 -0.12
CA PHE A 186 2.37 -15.12 1.06
C PHE A 186 3.42 -16.23 1.02
N ASP A 187 3.00 -17.46 0.72
CA ASP A 187 3.89 -18.62 0.66
C ASP A 187 4.91 -18.49 -0.48
N GLY A 188 4.46 -18.00 -1.64
CA GLY A 188 5.34 -17.65 -2.75
C GLY A 188 6.39 -16.61 -2.36
N MET A 189 6.01 -15.58 -1.60
CA MET A 189 6.94 -14.53 -1.16
C MET A 189 8.06 -15.07 -0.28
N LEU A 190 7.75 -15.95 0.67
CA LEU A 190 8.78 -16.60 1.50
C LEU A 190 9.78 -17.39 0.65
N GLU A 191 9.27 -18.16 -0.32
CA GLU A 191 10.13 -18.90 -1.23
C GLU A 191 10.94 -17.99 -2.15
N GLY A 192 10.35 -16.88 -2.60
CA GLY A 192 11.02 -15.86 -3.41
C GLY A 192 12.22 -15.27 -2.68
N VAL A 193 12.05 -14.93 -1.40
CA VAL A 193 13.15 -14.46 -0.55
C VAL A 193 14.21 -15.55 -0.37
N ALA A 194 13.82 -16.80 -0.13
CA ALA A 194 14.76 -17.91 0.03
C ALA A 194 15.62 -18.13 -1.23
N ARG A 195 15.06 -17.90 -2.42
CA ARG A 195 15.76 -18.06 -3.70
C ARG A 195 16.61 -16.84 -4.06
N GLY A 196 16.11 -15.62 -3.85
CA GLY A 196 16.80 -14.38 -4.20
C GLY A 196 17.87 -13.95 -3.18
N CYS A 197 17.62 -14.23 -1.90
CA CYS A 197 18.48 -13.84 -0.78
C CYS A 197 18.52 -14.93 0.32
N PRO A 198 19.09 -16.12 0.04
CA PRO A 198 19.08 -17.26 0.98
C PRO A 198 19.72 -16.95 2.34
N ASP A 199 20.70 -16.03 2.39
CA ASP A 199 21.34 -15.59 3.62
C ASP A 199 20.37 -14.92 4.61
N LEU A 200 19.33 -14.26 4.11
CA LEU A 200 18.31 -13.61 4.96
C LEU A 200 17.42 -14.63 5.68
N VAL A 201 17.15 -15.77 5.03
CA VAL A 201 16.39 -16.87 5.62
C VAL A 201 17.28 -17.64 6.60
N HIS A 202 18.52 -17.97 6.22
CA HIS A 202 19.47 -18.67 7.09
C HIS A 202 19.79 -17.89 8.38
N SER A 203 19.84 -16.57 8.32
CA SER A 203 20.08 -15.70 9.48
C SER A 203 18.83 -15.45 10.33
N GLY A 204 17.63 -15.81 9.86
CA GLY A 204 16.36 -15.46 10.52
C GLY A 204 16.00 -13.97 10.41
N ALA A 205 16.68 -13.21 9.54
CA ALA A 205 16.31 -11.83 9.24
C ALA A 205 14.90 -11.76 8.60
N VAL A 206 14.57 -12.77 7.80
CA VAL A 206 13.23 -13.02 7.28
C VAL A 206 12.81 -14.44 7.67
N SER A 207 11.65 -14.57 8.29
CA SER A 207 11.04 -15.86 8.66
C SER A 207 9.54 -15.80 8.45
N TYR A 208 8.89 -16.97 8.43
CA TYR A 208 7.43 -17.08 8.34
C TYR A 208 6.73 -16.19 9.38
N GLU A 209 7.09 -16.35 10.65
CA GLU A 209 6.48 -15.59 11.76
C GLU A 209 6.70 -14.08 11.61
N ARG A 210 7.91 -13.64 11.24
CA ARG A 210 8.19 -12.21 11.06
C ARG A 210 7.43 -11.63 9.88
N LEU A 211 7.29 -12.36 8.78
CA LEU A 211 6.52 -11.93 7.62
C LEU A 211 5.02 -11.91 7.89
N LEU A 212 4.52 -12.86 8.68
CA LEU A 212 3.13 -12.89 9.12
C LEU A 212 2.82 -11.69 10.01
N LEU A 213 3.66 -11.42 11.02
CA LEU A 213 3.55 -10.24 11.87
C LEU A 213 3.69 -8.93 11.07
N LEU A 214 4.51 -8.92 10.02
CA LEU A 214 4.59 -7.78 9.12
C LEU A 214 3.23 -7.51 8.44
N ASN A 215 2.64 -8.51 7.80
CA ASN A 215 1.35 -8.34 7.11
C ASN A 215 0.18 -8.02 8.06
N LEU A 216 0.31 -8.37 9.35
CA LEU A 216 -0.62 -7.99 10.41
C LEU A 216 -0.37 -6.59 11.00
N ASN A 217 0.45 -5.72 10.38
CA ASN A 217 0.86 -4.43 10.97
C ASN A 217 -0.31 -3.63 11.58
N GLY A 218 -1.35 -3.31 10.79
CA GLY A 218 -2.49 -2.57 11.31
C GLY A 218 -3.35 -3.38 12.29
N ASP A 219 -3.50 -4.70 12.06
CA ASP A 219 -4.19 -5.60 13.00
C ASP A 219 -3.50 -5.64 14.39
N LEU A 220 -2.18 -5.49 14.42
CA LEU A 220 -1.38 -5.50 15.65
C LEU A 220 -1.64 -4.30 16.55
N PHE A 221 -2.14 -3.17 16.02
CA PHE A 221 -2.56 -2.05 16.87
C PHE A 221 -3.66 -2.45 17.84
N ASP A 222 -4.63 -3.24 17.39
CA ASP A 222 -5.73 -3.75 18.21
C ASP A 222 -5.33 -5.01 19.00
N LEU A 223 -4.56 -5.91 18.39
CA LEU A 223 -4.14 -7.14 19.08
C LEU A 223 -3.21 -6.87 20.25
N LYS A 224 -2.37 -5.82 20.21
CA LYS A 224 -1.54 -5.41 21.36
C LYS A 224 -2.36 -4.82 22.49
N GLU A 225 -3.54 -4.26 22.22
CA GLU A 225 -4.48 -3.83 23.26
C GLU A 225 -5.18 -5.03 23.92
N LYS A 226 -5.48 -6.09 23.14
CA LYS A 226 -6.00 -7.36 23.66
C LYS A 226 -4.95 -8.13 24.47
N PHE A 227 -3.70 -8.14 24.01
CA PHE A 227 -2.57 -8.87 24.58
C PHE A 227 -1.45 -7.91 24.98
N PRO A 228 -1.63 -7.09 26.04
CA PRO A 228 -0.65 -6.09 26.44
C PRO A 228 0.67 -6.73 26.86
N GLU A 229 1.77 -6.02 26.61
CA GLU A 229 3.10 -6.44 27.07
C GLU A 229 3.17 -6.47 28.62
N PRO A 230 3.95 -7.40 29.22
CA PRO A 230 4.12 -7.45 30.67
C PRO A 230 4.72 -6.14 31.22
N LYS A 231 4.14 -5.62 32.32
CA LYS A 231 4.66 -4.45 33.05
C LYS A 231 6.14 -4.66 33.43
N GLY A 232 7.00 -3.69 33.11
CA GLY A 232 8.43 -3.71 33.44
C GLY A 232 9.39 -4.25 32.35
N SER A 233 8.90 -4.48 31.13
CA SER A 233 9.79 -4.68 29.97
C SER A 233 10.50 -3.38 29.60
N LEU A 234 11.78 -3.43 29.20
CA LEU A 234 12.49 -2.28 28.63
C LEU A 234 11.72 -1.83 27.37
N GLY A 235 11.09 -0.66 27.44
CA GLY A 235 10.13 -0.16 26.43
C GLY A 235 8.75 0.14 27.03
N ALA A 236 8.32 -0.57 28.07
CA ALA A 236 7.06 -0.33 28.78
C ALA A 236 7.02 1.03 29.49
N GLU A 237 8.16 1.58 29.92
CA GLU A 237 8.20 2.92 30.56
C GLU A 237 7.86 4.07 29.59
N VAL A 238 7.85 3.85 28.28
CA VAL A 238 7.49 4.89 27.30
C VAL A 238 5.97 4.97 27.10
N ASP A 239 5.25 3.86 27.33
CA ASP A 239 3.79 3.77 27.17
C ASP A 239 3.01 3.59 28.49
N ASP A 240 3.64 3.23 29.61
CA ASP A 240 2.91 2.99 30.88
C ASP A 240 2.39 4.29 31.55
N ALA A 241 2.86 5.47 31.14
CA ALA A 241 2.20 6.73 31.49
C ALA A 241 1.03 7.08 30.53
N ALA A 242 0.85 6.30 29.46
CA ALA A 242 -0.20 6.42 28.44
C ALA A 242 -1.19 5.23 28.43
N SER A 243 -0.92 4.16 29.21
CA SER A 243 -1.79 2.99 29.30
C SER A 243 -2.93 3.13 30.33
N GLU A 244 -2.79 3.99 31.35
CA GLU A 244 -3.88 4.32 32.29
C GLU A 244 -4.62 5.63 31.97
N ALA A 245 -4.10 6.46 31.06
CA ALA A 245 -4.81 7.63 30.57
C ALA A 245 -5.05 7.46 29.06
N ALA A 246 -6.31 7.25 28.66
CA ALA A 246 -6.78 7.22 27.26
C ALA A 246 -6.57 8.55 26.49
N VAL A 247 -5.63 9.38 26.96
CA VAL A 247 -5.56 10.82 26.90
C VAL A 247 -4.09 11.17 27.03
N ASN A 248 -3.50 11.88 26.08
CA ASN A 248 -2.20 12.49 26.35
C ASN A 248 -2.35 13.49 27.52
N ARG A 249 -1.26 13.99 28.14
CA ARG A 249 -1.34 14.91 29.31
C ARG A 249 -2.21 16.17 29.11
N ARG A 250 -2.76 16.40 27.91
CA ARG A 250 -3.56 17.57 27.49
C ARG A 250 -5.02 17.26 27.16
N GLY A 251 -5.51 16.04 27.36
CA GLY A 251 -6.89 15.72 26.95
C GLY A 251 -7.00 15.17 25.52
N GLU A 252 -5.93 15.17 24.72
CA GLU A 252 -6.06 14.89 23.29
C GLU A 252 -6.11 13.38 23.00
N PRO A 253 -6.83 12.98 21.92
CA PRO A 253 -6.77 11.63 21.40
C PRO A 253 -5.33 11.16 21.22
N ARG A 254 -5.08 9.88 21.46
CA ARG A 254 -3.88 9.23 20.92
C ARG A 254 -3.85 9.49 19.39
N PRO A 255 -2.69 9.80 18.79
CA PRO A 255 -2.60 9.94 17.35
C PRO A 255 -3.09 8.64 16.73
N ALA A 256 -4.25 8.72 16.06
CA ALA A 256 -4.68 7.65 15.18
C ALA A 256 -4.17 7.93 13.78
N HIS A 257 -4.28 6.93 12.93
CA HIS A 257 -3.54 6.86 11.69
C HIS A 257 -4.33 7.52 10.56
N CYS A 258 -3.73 8.56 9.98
CA CYS A 258 -4.02 9.06 8.65
C CYS A 258 -5.10 10.14 8.53
N SER A 259 -5.10 10.84 7.39
CA SER A 259 -6.15 11.78 6.99
C SER A 259 -6.52 11.53 5.53
N ALA A 260 -7.80 11.64 5.19
CA ALA A 260 -8.31 11.43 3.83
C ALA A 260 -9.30 12.52 3.40
N LEU A 261 -9.36 12.79 2.10
CA LEU A 261 -10.33 13.71 1.48
C LEU A 261 -10.81 13.15 0.15
N ILE A 262 -12.14 13.04 0.00
CA ILE A 262 -12.81 12.89 -1.29
C ILE A 262 -13.44 14.25 -1.62
N LYS A 263 -13.13 14.81 -2.79
CA LYS A 263 -13.62 16.12 -3.21
C LYS A 263 -14.34 16.02 -4.54
N LEU A 264 -15.59 16.46 -4.55
CA LEU A 264 -16.37 16.61 -5.78
C LEU A 264 -16.17 18.03 -6.32
N ALA A 265 -15.79 18.16 -7.60
CA ALA A 265 -15.67 19.47 -8.23
C ALA A 265 -17.06 20.18 -8.24
N PRO A 266 -17.14 21.50 -8.00
CA PRO A 266 -18.43 22.22 -7.92
C PRO A 266 -19.29 22.14 -9.19
N ASP A 267 -18.67 21.96 -10.35
CA ASP A 267 -19.31 21.77 -11.65
C ASP A 267 -19.41 20.29 -12.06
N PHE A 268 -19.09 19.39 -11.14
CA PHE A 268 -19.02 17.94 -11.34
C PHE A 268 -18.08 17.50 -12.47
N SER A 269 -17.09 18.32 -12.84
CA SER A 269 -16.15 17.96 -13.92
C SER A 269 -15.24 16.78 -13.56
N ASP A 270 -14.97 16.59 -12.26
CA ASP A 270 -14.08 15.54 -11.74
C ASP A 270 -14.45 15.23 -10.27
N VAL A 271 -13.99 14.08 -9.79
CA VAL A 271 -13.98 13.71 -8.38
C VAL A 271 -12.58 13.27 -8.00
N TYR A 272 -12.06 13.84 -6.91
CA TYR A 272 -10.70 13.64 -6.43
C TYR A 272 -10.71 12.83 -5.15
N ALA A 273 -9.69 11.99 -4.95
CA ALA A 273 -9.49 11.23 -3.72
C ALA A 273 -8.03 11.36 -3.29
N ALA A 274 -7.81 11.64 -2.01
CA ALA A 274 -6.47 11.79 -1.46
C ALA A 274 -6.36 11.24 -0.05
N HIS A 275 -5.15 10.79 0.27
CA HIS A 275 -4.82 10.12 1.52
C HIS A 275 -3.39 10.48 1.95
N THR A 276 -3.19 10.76 3.24
CA THR A 276 -1.85 10.88 3.86
C THR A 276 -1.75 9.92 5.02
N THR A 277 -0.84 8.96 4.92
CA THR A 277 -0.61 7.98 6.00
C THR A 277 0.05 8.67 7.16
N TRP A 278 -0.47 8.50 8.38
CA TRP A 278 0.28 8.88 9.58
C TRP A 278 0.87 7.64 10.22
N ASP A 279 2.17 7.67 10.49
CA ASP A 279 2.88 6.56 11.12
C ASP A 279 4.14 7.08 11.83
N THR A 280 4.88 6.17 12.48
CA THR A 280 6.26 6.42 12.86
C THR A 280 7.11 6.57 11.60
N TYR A 281 8.17 7.37 11.70
CA TYR A 281 9.09 7.59 10.59
C TYR A 281 9.97 6.35 10.32
N ALA A 282 9.92 5.32 11.16
CA ALA A 282 10.51 4.01 10.87
C ALA A 282 9.87 3.35 9.64
N ASN A 283 8.58 3.64 9.40
CA ASN A 283 7.84 3.13 8.24
C ASN A 283 7.86 4.09 7.04
N ALA A 284 8.52 5.25 7.14
CA ALA A 284 8.60 6.23 6.06
C ALA A 284 9.49 5.79 4.88
N ALA A 285 10.33 4.76 5.06
CA ALA A 285 11.15 4.15 4.02
C ALA A 285 11.56 2.71 4.40
N PRO A 286 12.01 1.91 3.43
CA PRO A 286 11.73 2.05 2.00
C PRO A 286 10.24 1.91 1.70
N ARG A 287 9.73 2.70 0.74
CA ARG A 287 8.35 2.62 0.24
C ARG A 287 8.32 2.04 -1.16
N ILE A 288 7.28 1.29 -1.52
CA ILE A 288 7.08 0.71 -2.86
C ILE A 288 5.67 1.05 -3.35
N TYR A 289 5.56 1.60 -4.56
CA TYR A 289 4.30 1.71 -5.27
C TYR A 289 4.10 0.45 -6.12
N LYS A 290 2.99 -0.26 -5.91
CA LYS A 290 2.75 -1.59 -6.48
C LYS A 290 1.65 -1.54 -7.54
N ASP A 291 1.84 -2.30 -8.60
CA ASP A 291 0.90 -2.53 -9.70
C ASP A 291 0.78 -4.04 -9.91
N ILE A 292 -0.30 -4.63 -9.40
CA ILE A 292 -0.50 -6.07 -9.37
C ILE A 292 -1.69 -6.43 -10.25
N VAL A 293 -1.46 -7.32 -11.22
CA VAL A 293 -2.47 -7.90 -12.12
C VAL A 293 -2.55 -9.39 -11.86
N VAL A 294 -3.74 -9.90 -11.54
CA VAL A 294 -3.94 -11.32 -11.26
C VAL A 294 -5.34 -11.76 -11.68
N GLY A 295 -5.48 -13.04 -12.04
CA GLY A 295 -6.79 -13.65 -12.27
C GLY A 295 -7.53 -13.92 -10.97
N VAL A 296 -8.84 -13.71 -10.97
CA VAL A 296 -9.77 -14.07 -9.90
C VAL A 296 -10.91 -14.88 -10.52
N ARG A 297 -11.26 -16.02 -9.93
CA ARG A 297 -12.27 -16.92 -10.50
C ARG A 297 -13.67 -16.54 -10.03
N ARG A 298 -14.62 -16.51 -10.97
CA ARG A 298 -16.04 -16.20 -10.77
C ARG A 298 -16.91 -17.36 -11.20
N GLY A 299 -17.95 -17.70 -10.43
CA GLY A 299 -18.84 -18.83 -10.67
C GLY A 299 -18.39 -20.14 -10.01
N GLY A 300 -17.47 -20.08 -9.03
CA GLY A 300 -16.99 -21.23 -8.26
C GLY A 300 -16.29 -22.32 -9.09
N ALA A 301 -16.47 -23.58 -8.68
CA ALA A 301 -16.22 -24.84 -9.41
C ALA A 301 -15.89 -24.75 -10.91
N GLU A 302 -16.85 -24.25 -11.67
CA GLU A 302 -16.87 -24.29 -13.14
C GLU A 302 -16.74 -22.87 -13.74
N GLY A 303 -16.29 -21.94 -12.90
CA GLY A 303 -16.18 -20.52 -13.18
C GLY A 303 -15.10 -20.11 -14.17
N THR A 304 -15.13 -18.84 -14.56
CA THR A 304 -14.12 -18.22 -15.42
C THR A 304 -13.16 -17.35 -14.61
N TRP A 305 -11.90 -17.28 -15.04
CA TRP A 305 -10.92 -16.37 -14.49
C TRP A 305 -11.08 -14.99 -15.13
N GLU A 306 -11.26 -13.97 -14.30
CA GLU A 306 -11.37 -12.57 -14.69
C GLU A 306 -10.17 -11.80 -14.16
N GLU A 307 -9.68 -10.82 -14.92
CA GLU A 307 -8.56 -9.99 -14.49
C GLU A 307 -9.00 -9.03 -13.37
N SER A 308 -8.21 -9.00 -12.29
CA SER A 308 -8.25 -7.98 -11.26
C SER A 308 -6.91 -7.26 -11.24
N ARG A 309 -6.96 -5.92 -11.23
CA ARG A 309 -5.77 -5.08 -11.13
C ARG A 309 -5.87 -4.12 -9.97
N ALA A 310 -4.86 -4.09 -9.11
CA ALA A 310 -4.75 -3.15 -8.01
C ALA A 310 -3.44 -2.37 -8.12
N VAL A 311 -3.54 -1.04 -8.08
CA VAL A 311 -2.38 -0.13 -8.04
C VAL A 311 -2.44 0.69 -6.75
N PHE A 312 -1.40 0.60 -5.93
CA PHE A 312 -1.45 1.09 -4.54
C PHE A 312 -0.08 1.46 -3.96
N SER A 313 -0.08 2.36 -2.98
CA SER A 313 1.11 2.65 -2.17
C SER A 313 1.31 1.55 -1.11
N SER A 314 2.56 1.14 -0.88
CA SER A 314 2.89 0.02 -0.01
C SER A 314 4.31 0.17 0.54
N SER A 315 4.74 -0.82 1.30
CA SER A 315 6.15 -1.07 1.65
C SER A 315 6.55 -2.50 1.24
N PRO A 316 7.86 -2.82 1.22
CA PRO A 316 8.34 -4.17 0.88
C PRO A 316 7.77 -5.24 1.82
N GLY A 317 7.28 -6.36 1.26
CA GLY A 317 6.77 -7.50 2.02
C GLY A 317 5.31 -7.41 2.48
N PHE A 318 4.68 -6.24 2.41
CA PHE A 318 3.22 -6.14 2.60
C PHE A 318 2.49 -6.61 1.35
N ILE A 319 1.56 -7.55 1.48
CA ILE A 319 0.70 -7.97 0.36
C ILE A 319 -0.40 -6.93 0.08
N SER A 320 -0.76 -6.15 1.09
CA SER A 320 -1.70 -5.03 1.06
C SER A 320 -0.95 -3.67 1.09
N SER A 321 -1.69 -2.57 1.08
CA SER A 321 -1.18 -1.20 1.18
C SER A 321 -0.77 -0.86 2.61
N ILE A 322 -1.63 -1.11 3.61
CA ILE A 322 -1.47 -0.72 5.03
C ILE A 322 -1.46 0.81 5.22
N ASP A 323 -1.59 1.58 4.14
CA ASP A 323 -1.77 3.03 4.25
C ASP A 323 -3.17 3.41 4.73
N ASP A 324 -4.29 2.99 4.10
CA ASP A 324 -4.45 2.31 2.80
C ASP A 324 -4.87 3.27 1.65
N PHE A 325 -4.29 3.07 0.46
CA PHE A 325 -4.71 3.74 -0.78
C PHE A 325 -4.61 2.81 -1.99
N TYR A 326 -5.74 2.47 -2.60
CA TYR A 326 -5.81 1.64 -3.80
C TYR A 326 -6.59 2.33 -4.92
N THR A 327 -6.15 2.11 -6.15
CA THR A 327 -7.01 2.16 -7.32
C THR A 327 -7.16 0.75 -7.86
N VAL A 328 -8.40 0.33 -8.11
CA VAL A 328 -8.76 -1.03 -8.50
C VAL A 328 -9.50 -0.98 -9.84
N SER A 329 -9.13 -1.85 -10.77
CA SER A 329 -9.83 -2.07 -12.04
C SER A 329 -10.00 -3.57 -12.32
N GLY A 330 -10.85 -3.90 -13.29
CA GLY A 330 -11.26 -5.28 -13.58
C GLY A 330 -12.77 -5.39 -13.48
N THR A 331 -13.27 -6.00 -12.41
CA THR A 331 -14.71 -6.16 -12.16
C THR A 331 -15.42 -4.86 -11.76
N ALA A 332 -14.69 -3.92 -11.16
CA ALA A 332 -15.16 -2.60 -10.80
C ALA A 332 -14.04 -1.58 -10.94
N ASN A 333 -14.38 -0.30 -11.13
CA ASN A 333 -13.42 0.80 -11.14
C ASN A 333 -13.52 1.56 -9.82
N LEU A 334 -12.72 1.15 -8.84
CA LEU A 334 -12.82 1.68 -7.47
C LEU A 334 -11.57 2.48 -7.10
N THR A 335 -11.77 3.57 -6.35
CA THR A 335 -10.71 4.10 -5.48
C THR A 335 -11.08 3.78 -4.04
N VAL A 336 -10.19 3.09 -3.33
CA VAL A 336 -10.43 2.58 -1.98
C VAL A 336 -9.37 3.16 -1.05
N ILE A 337 -9.82 3.90 -0.04
CA ILE A 337 -8.96 4.56 0.96
C ILE A 337 -9.57 4.38 2.35
N GLU A 338 -8.76 4.43 3.40
CA GLU A 338 -9.26 4.39 4.78
C GLU A 338 -8.55 5.40 5.69
N THR A 339 -9.07 5.56 6.89
CA THR A 339 -8.29 6.08 8.03
C THR A 339 -8.71 5.33 9.31
N SER A 340 -7.73 4.98 10.16
CA SER A 340 -8.01 4.14 11.33
C SER A 340 -8.70 4.85 12.48
N ASN A 341 -9.66 4.20 13.11
CA ASN A 341 -10.35 4.68 14.29
C ASN A 341 -9.84 3.98 15.55
N ASN A 342 -9.52 4.74 16.59
CA ASN A 342 -9.23 4.14 17.90
C ASN A 342 -10.46 3.41 18.47
N VAL A 343 -10.23 2.35 19.25
CA VAL A 343 -11.25 1.75 20.12
C VAL A 343 -10.95 2.11 21.57
N TYR A 344 -11.67 3.07 22.14
CA TYR A 344 -11.50 3.49 23.54
C TYR A 344 -12.20 2.55 24.51
N ASN A 345 -13.32 1.96 24.10
CA ASN A 345 -14.00 0.91 24.86
C ASN A 345 -13.27 -0.44 24.73
N LYS A 346 -12.28 -0.66 25.60
CA LYS A 346 -11.42 -1.86 25.57
C LYS A 346 -12.15 -3.18 25.82
N SER A 347 -13.36 -3.15 26.40
CA SER A 347 -14.18 -4.37 26.57
C SER A 347 -14.58 -5.01 25.23
N LEU A 348 -14.59 -4.24 24.13
CA LEU A 348 -14.90 -4.76 22.81
C LEU A 348 -13.88 -5.83 22.34
N TYR A 349 -12.63 -5.77 22.80
CA TYR A 349 -11.60 -6.75 22.42
C TYR A 349 -11.87 -8.16 22.95
N GLU A 350 -12.83 -8.35 23.87
CA GLU A 350 -13.34 -9.67 24.24
C GLU A 350 -13.99 -10.40 23.05
N ARG A 351 -14.46 -9.66 22.04
CA ARG A 351 -15.11 -10.19 20.83
C ARG A 351 -14.12 -10.60 19.73
N VAL A 352 -12.87 -10.19 19.83
CA VAL A 352 -11.82 -10.56 18.86
C VAL A 352 -11.42 -12.02 19.10
N THR A 353 -11.54 -12.86 18.08
CA THR A 353 -11.23 -14.30 18.16
C THR A 353 -10.31 -14.74 17.02
N ALA A 354 -9.55 -15.82 17.24
CA ALA A 354 -8.66 -16.37 16.22
C ALA A 354 -9.43 -16.95 15.01
N GLN A 355 -10.73 -17.23 15.14
CA GLN A 355 -11.57 -17.74 14.04
C GLN A 355 -12.17 -16.60 13.20
N SER A 356 -11.30 -15.76 12.67
CA SER A 356 -11.65 -14.60 11.85
C SER A 356 -10.61 -14.38 10.75
N VAL A 357 -10.89 -13.52 9.78
CA VAL A 357 -9.96 -13.17 8.70
C VAL A 357 -9.38 -11.78 9.00
N PRO A 358 -8.03 -11.63 9.10
CA PRO A 358 -7.39 -10.33 9.37
C PRO A 358 -7.74 -9.25 8.35
N CYS A 359 -7.68 -7.98 8.76
CA CYS A 359 -8.09 -6.84 7.92
C CYS A 359 -7.35 -6.79 6.59
N TYR A 360 -6.02 -6.98 6.61
CA TYR A 360 -5.22 -6.92 5.38
C TYR A 360 -5.70 -7.92 4.30
N MET A 361 -6.10 -9.13 4.72
CA MET A 361 -6.64 -10.13 3.80
C MET A 361 -8.03 -9.72 3.30
N ARG A 362 -8.90 -9.23 4.21
CA ARG A 362 -10.26 -8.80 3.87
C ARG A 362 -10.24 -7.66 2.85
N ALA A 363 -9.35 -6.68 3.01
CA ALA A 363 -9.16 -5.58 2.06
C ALA A 363 -8.71 -6.08 0.67
N VAL A 364 -7.69 -6.95 0.62
CA VAL A 364 -7.20 -7.52 -0.66
C VAL A 364 -8.28 -8.37 -1.35
N VAL A 365 -9.04 -9.16 -0.58
CA VAL A 365 -10.13 -9.99 -1.10
C VAL A 365 -11.29 -9.11 -1.62
N ALA A 366 -11.67 -8.07 -0.89
CA ALA A 366 -12.71 -7.13 -1.33
C ALA A 366 -12.30 -6.38 -2.61
N ASN A 367 -11.04 -5.92 -2.69
CA ASN A 367 -10.50 -5.30 -3.90
C ASN A 367 -10.53 -6.24 -5.11
N ARG A 368 -10.37 -7.55 -4.92
CA ARG A 368 -10.40 -8.56 -5.98
C ARG A 368 -11.81 -8.96 -6.41
N LEU A 369 -12.76 -8.96 -5.48
CA LEU A 369 -14.09 -9.56 -5.67
C LEU A 369 -15.24 -8.56 -5.83
N ALA A 370 -15.08 -7.30 -5.46
CA ALA A 370 -16.16 -6.34 -5.55
C ALA A 370 -16.54 -6.00 -7.01
N THR A 371 -17.85 -5.85 -7.27
CA THR A 371 -18.39 -5.35 -8.54
C THR A 371 -18.91 -3.91 -8.44
N ASP A 372 -19.06 -3.39 -7.22
CA ASP A 372 -19.39 -2.00 -6.88
C ASP A 372 -19.01 -1.73 -5.41
N GLY A 373 -19.22 -0.50 -4.95
CA GLY A 373 -18.89 -0.12 -3.57
C GLY A 373 -19.70 -0.85 -2.48
N SER A 374 -20.96 -1.19 -2.75
CA SER A 374 -21.80 -1.92 -1.79
C SER A 374 -21.33 -3.37 -1.65
N GLU A 375 -20.97 -4.01 -2.75
CA GLU A 375 -20.41 -5.35 -2.74
C GLU A 375 -19.04 -5.38 -2.07
N TRP A 376 -18.19 -4.36 -2.29
CA TRP A 376 -16.93 -4.22 -1.55
C TRP A 376 -17.15 -4.27 -0.04
N ALA A 377 -18.10 -3.48 0.48
CA ALA A 377 -18.44 -3.46 1.90
C ALA A 377 -18.95 -4.82 2.42
N LYS A 378 -19.79 -5.51 1.64
CA LYS A 378 -20.28 -6.86 2.01
C LYS A 378 -19.16 -7.89 2.05
N VAL A 379 -18.30 -7.92 1.04
CA VAL A 379 -17.17 -8.85 0.96
C VAL A 379 -16.19 -8.58 2.10
N PHE A 380 -15.82 -7.32 2.33
CA PHE A 380 -14.93 -6.91 3.42
C PHE A 380 -15.47 -7.27 4.81
N GLY A 381 -16.80 -7.19 5.02
CA GLY A 381 -17.44 -7.52 6.28
C GLY A 381 -17.52 -9.02 6.61
N ARG A 382 -17.19 -9.92 5.66
CA ARG A 382 -17.22 -11.36 5.91
C ARG A 382 -16.10 -11.76 6.86
N HIS A 383 -16.43 -12.57 7.87
CA HIS A 383 -15.47 -13.08 8.87
C HIS A 383 -14.61 -11.99 9.52
N HIS A 384 -15.17 -10.79 9.71
CA HIS A 384 -14.46 -9.63 10.25
C HIS A 384 -13.75 -9.95 11.58
N SER A 385 -12.53 -9.43 11.73
CA SER A 385 -11.66 -9.73 12.87
C SER A 385 -11.87 -8.80 14.06
N GLY A 386 -12.41 -7.59 13.84
CA GLY A 386 -12.43 -6.54 14.86
C GLY A 386 -11.03 -5.97 15.16
N THR A 387 -10.12 -6.09 14.20
CA THR A 387 -8.74 -5.60 14.28
C THR A 387 -8.46 -4.77 13.03
N TYR A 388 -7.61 -3.76 13.18
CA TYR A 388 -7.44 -2.66 12.25
C TYR A 388 -8.78 -1.96 11.97
N ASN A 389 -9.33 -1.36 13.02
CA ASN A 389 -10.67 -0.81 13.00
C ASN A 389 -10.72 0.54 12.27
N ASP A 390 -11.17 0.57 11.02
CA ASP A 390 -11.05 1.76 10.17
C ASP A 390 -12.39 2.35 9.71
N GLN A 391 -12.34 3.57 9.16
CA GLN A 391 -13.36 4.09 8.25
C GLN A 391 -12.87 3.91 6.80
N TRP A 392 -13.45 2.96 6.08
CA TRP A 392 -13.20 2.71 4.66
C TRP A 392 -14.12 3.57 3.80
N MET A 393 -13.55 4.21 2.77
CA MET A 393 -14.25 4.98 1.74
C MET A 393 -14.00 4.32 0.38
N VAL A 394 -15.07 3.83 -0.23
CA VAL A 394 -15.05 3.16 -1.52
C VAL A 394 -15.76 4.04 -2.55
N LEU A 395 -14.96 4.67 -3.41
CA LEU A 395 -15.43 5.52 -4.49
C LEU A 395 -15.58 4.69 -5.78
N ASP A 396 -16.81 4.41 -6.19
CA ASP A 396 -17.13 3.69 -7.42
C ASP A 396 -17.21 4.64 -8.61
N LEU A 397 -16.13 4.68 -9.40
CA LEU A 397 -15.99 5.59 -10.53
C LEU A 397 -16.90 5.23 -11.70
N ASN A 398 -17.50 4.03 -11.73
CA ASN A 398 -18.52 3.68 -12.71
C ASN A 398 -19.84 4.43 -12.47
N ARG A 399 -20.04 5.01 -11.27
CA ARG A 399 -21.20 5.82 -10.89
C ARG A 399 -20.97 7.32 -11.04
N PHE A 400 -19.86 7.71 -11.67
CA PHE A 400 -19.53 9.11 -11.92
C PHE A 400 -19.52 9.41 -13.43
N THR A 401 -20.32 10.41 -13.82
CA THR A 401 -20.31 10.97 -15.17
C THR A 401 -19.89 12.44 -15.11
N PRO A 402 -18.74 12.82 -15.68
CA PRO A 402 -18.29 14.21 -15.68
C PRO A 402 -19.34 15.20 -16.19
N GLY A 403 -19.53 16.30 -15.46
CA GLY A 403 -20.50 17.35 -15.73
C GLY A 403 -21.94 17.03 -15.30
N SER A 404 -22.18 15.87 -14.67
CA SER A 404 -23.50 15.47 -14.16
C SER A 404 -23.47 15.29 -12.65
N PRO A 405 -24.60 15.54 -11.94
CA PRO A 405 -24.72 15.20 -10.53
C PRO A 405 -24.37 13.71 -10.29
N PRO A 406 -23.74 13.37 -9.16
CA PRO A 406 -23.32 12.00 -8.88
C PRO A 406 -24.50 11.05 -8.71
N GLU A 407 -24.36 9.82 -9.22
CA GLU A 407 -25.37 8.77 -9.07
C GLU A 407 -25.20 8.02 -7.75
N ALA A 408 -26.32 7.56 -7.17
CA ALA A 408 -26.28 6.70 -5.98
C ALA A 408 -25.33 5.51 -6.18
N GLY A 409 -24.60 5.18 -5.13
CA GLY A 409 -23.51 4.20 -5.14
C GLY A 409 -22.14 4.77 -5.47
N LEU A 410 -22.00 6.06 -5.79
CA LEU A 410 -20.68 6.69 -6.00
C LEU A 410 -19.77 6.55 -4.78
N LEU A 411 -20.26 6.83 -3.58
CA LEU A 411 -19.47 6.72 -2.35
C LEU A 411 -20.13 5.75 -1.38
N THR A 412 -19.51 4.60 -1.14
CA THR A 412 -19.86 3.72 -0.01
C THR A 412 -18.87 3.95 1.12
N VAL A 413 -19.37 4.17 2.34
CA VAL A 413 -18.53 4.28 3.54
C VAL A 413 -18.84 3.11 4.47
N LEU A 414 -17.79 2.49 5.00
CA LEU A 414 -17.86 1.41 5.98
C LEU A 414 -17.04 1.79 7.21
N GLU A 415 -17.56 1.51 8.40
CA GLU A 415 -16.80 1.57 9.65
C GLU A 415 -16.92 0.26 10.40
N GLU A 416 -15.83 -0.18 11.02
CA GLU A 416 -15.83 -1.37 11.87
C GLU A 416 -15.26 -1.11 13.27
N VAL A 417 -15.78 -1.87 14.23
CA VAL A 417 -15.28 -2.03 15.60
C VAL A 417 -15.43 -3.52 15.97
N PRO A 418 -14.76 -4.04 17.02
CA PRO A 418 -14.91 -5.45 17.36
C PRO A 418 -16.37 -5.86 17.59
N GLY A 419 -16.85 -6.80 16.78
CA GLY A 419 -18.22 -7.32 16.82
C GLY A 419 -19.30 -6.47 16.13
N TYR A 420 -18.96 -5.38 15.43
CA TYR A 420 -19.93 -4.57 14.69
C TYR A 420 -19.32 -3.91 13.45
N VAL A 421 -20.03 -4.00 12.32
CA VAL A 421 -19.69 -3.34 11.06
C VAL A 421 -20.91 -2.55 10.60
N HIS A 422 -20.71 -1.29 10.23
CA HIS A 422 -21.72 -0.44 9.62
C HIS A 422 -21.25 -0.07 8.21
N SER A 423 -22.11 -0.17 7.20
CA SER A 423 -21.84 0.42 5.89
C SER A 423 -23.08 1.12 5.33
N ALA A 424 -22.86 2.22 4.60
CA ALA A 424 -23.91 3.00 3.98
C ALA A 424 -23.42 3.67 2.69
N ASP A 425 -24.36 3.94 1.78
CA ASP A 425 -24.14 4.84 0.64
C ASP A 425 -24.19 6.29 1.14
N MET A 426 -23.08 7.00 0.97
CA MET A 426 -22.87 8.38 1.39
C MET A 426 -22.84 9.36 0.21
N THR A 427 -23.32 8.94 -0.97
CA THR A 427 -23.34 9.78 -2.18
C THR A 427 -24.15 11.05 -1.98
N GLU A 428 -25.31 10.99 -1.33
CA GLU A 428 -26.15 12.18 -1.09
C GLU A 428 -25.41 13.21 -0.22
N THR A 429 -24.73 12.76 0.83
CA THR A 429 -23.90 13.60 1.69
C THR A 429 -22.74 14.21 0.91
N LEU A 430 -22.03 13.40 0.10
CA LEU A 430 -20.94 13.90 -0.75
C LEU A 430 -21.44 14.95 -1.75
N ALA A 431 -22.60 14.76 -2.35
CA ALA A 431 -23.19 15.71 -3.28
C ALA A 431 -23.62 17.02 -2.60
N ALA A 432 -24.17 16.93 -1.39
CA ALA A 432 -24.63 18.09 -0.62
C ALA A 432 -23.47 18.95 -0.10
N GLU A 433 -22.43 18.31 0.44
CA GLU A 433 -21.28 19.01 1.05
C GLU A 433 -20.17 19.31 0.03
N LEU A 434 -20.20 18.65 -1.14
CA LEU A 434 -19.16 18.63 -2.17
C LEU A 434 -17.82 18.03 -1.70
N TYR A 435 -17.75 17.44 -0.50
CA TYR A 435 -16.58 16.71 -0.02
C TYR A 435 -16.96 15.68 1.06
N TRP A 436 -16.08 14.71 1.28
CA TRP A 436 -16.06 13.80 2.42
C TRP A 436 -14.66 13.82 3.04
N GLY A 437 -14.54 14.18 4.32
CA GLY A 437 -13.27 14.18 5.04
C GLY A 437 -13.22 13.06 6.08
N SER A 438 -12.09 12.36 6.18
CA SER A 438 -11.85 11.35 7.21
C SER A 438 -10.55 11.63 7.97
N TYR A 439 -10.58 11.43 9.30
CA TYR A 439 -9.56 11.95 10.22
C TYR A 439 -9.62 11.29 11.60
N ASN A 440 -9.85 9.97 11.62
CA ASN A 440 -9.80 9.14 12.83
C ASN A 440 -10.82 9.49 13.91
N CYS A 441 -12.01 9.89 13.48
CA CYS A 441 -13.18 10.01 14.33
C CYS A 441 -14.29 9.29 13.57
N PRO A 442 -14.95 8.28 14.14
CA PRO A 442 -16.02 7.60 13.44
C PRO A 442 -17.17 8.57 13.14
N TYR A 443 -17.81 8.39 11.99
CA TYR A 443 -18.94 9.15 11.49
C TYR A 443 -20.27 8.55 11.97
N PHE A 444 -20.44 7.22 11.88
CA PHE A 444 -21.69 6.58 12.23
C PHE A 444 -21.90 6.58 13.74
N LYS A 445 -23.07 7.04 14.19
CA LYS A 445 -23.38 7.25 15.61
C LYS A 445 -23.21 5.98 16.44
N GLU A 446 -23.64 4.84 15.91
CA GLU A 446 -23.52 3.55 16.57
C GLU A 446 -22.05 3.14 16.77
N VAL A 447 -21.21 3.36 15.75
CA VAL A 447 -19.77 3.06 15.82
C VAL A 447 -19.10 3.97 16.84
N ARG A 448 -19.39 5.28 16.82
CA ARG A 448 -18.88 6.26 17.81
C ARG A 448 -19.24 5.87 19.24
N ALA A 449 -20.49 5.51 19.47
CA ALA A 449 -20.99 5.11 20.78
C ALA A 449 -20.30 3.82 21.26
N LEU A 450 -20.26 2.78 20.42
CA LEU A 450 -19.66 1.48 20.77
C LEU A 450 -18.17 1.59 21.07
N SER A 451 -17.43 2.31 20.24
CA SER A 451 -15.98 2.52 20.40
C SER A 451 -15.61 3.47 21.53
N GLY A 452 -16.57 4.17 22.14
CA GLY A 452 -16.37 5.04 23.29
C GLY A 452 -15.99 6.50 22.95
N TYR A 453 -16.14 6.95 21.70
CA TYR A 453 -15.88 8.35 21.34
C TYR A 453 -16.83 9.32 22.04
N ASP A 454 -18.10 8.95 22.20
CA ASP A 454 -19.09 9.83 22.83
C ASP A 454 -18.73 10.10 24.30
N GLU A 455 -18.24 9.09 25.02
CA GLU A 455 -17.75 9.24 26.40
C GLU A 455 -16.48 10.09 26.46
N MET A 456 -15.56 9.89 25.51
CA MET A 456 -14.33 10.66 25.43
C MET A 456 -14.61 12.14 25.08
N GLU A 457 -15.55 12.42 24.18
CA GLU A 457 -15.99 13.77 23.83
C GLU A 457 -16.62 14.46 25.03
N ALA A 458 -17.51 13.78 25.77
CA ALA A 458 -18.12 14.32 26.99
C ALA A 458 -17.07 14.67 28.07
N LYS A 459 -15.99 13.89 28.17
CA LYS A 459 -14.97 14.05 29.20
C LYS A 459 -13.83 15.00 28.81
N HIS A 460 -13.47 15.06 27.53
CA HIS A 460 -12.26 15.72 27.04
C HIS A 460 -12.51 16.78 25.95
N GLY A 461 -13.76 16.92 25.49
CA GLY A 461 -14.19 17.96 24.59
C GLY A 461 -14.00 17.63 23.10
N SER A 462 -14.04 18.68 22.29
CA SER A 462 -14.21 18.62 20.83
C SER A 462 -13.09 17.91 20.06
N ALA A 463 -11.96 17.58 20.70
CA ALA A 463 -10.91 16.80 20.07
C ALA A 463 -11.36 15.38 19.64
N TYR A 464 -12.41 14.84 20.26
CA TYR A 464 -13.04 13.54 19.90
C TYR A 464 -14.32 13.72 19.07
N SER A 465 -14.75 14.96 18.85
CA SER A 465 -15.94 15.26 18.05
C SER A 465 -15.67 14.97 16.58
N HIS A 466 -16.59 14.28 15.91
CA HIS A 466 -16.48 14.08 14.47
C HIS A 466 -16.46 15.43 13.73
N SER A 467 -17.30 16.39 14.10
CA SER A 467 -17.43 17.65 13.36
C SER A 467 -16.52 18.77 13.85
N GLU A 468 -15.99 18.66 15.08
CA GLU A 468 -15.28 19.76 15.73
C GLU A 468 -13.81 19.44 16.06
N CYS A 469 -13.31 18.24 15.78
CA CYS A 469 -11.89 17.97 15.97
C CYS A 469 -11.03 18.87 15.05
N PRO A 470 -9.75 19.12 15.38
CA PRO A 470 -8.91 20.03 14.61
C PRO A 470 -8.87 19.73 13.11
N ARG A 471 -8.78 18.45 12.71
CA ARG A 471 -8.75 18.05 11.30
C ARG A 471 -10.09 18.23 10.58
N ALA A 472 -11.22 18.02 11.27
CA ALA A 472 -12.55 18.33 10.73
C ALA A 472 -12.65 19.82 10.36
N GLN A 473 -12.22 20.70 11.28
CA GLN A 473 -12.21 22.14 11.05
C GLN A 473 -11.25 22.55 9.94
N LEU A 474 -10.06 21.96 9.89
CA LEU A 474 -9.08 22.22 8.82
C LEU A 474 -9.59 21.78 7.45
N PHE A 475 -10.21 20.60 7.33
CA PHE A 475 -10.81 20.19 6.05
C PHE A 475 -11.93 21.14 5.63
N LYS A 476 -12.77 21.59 6.57
CA LYS A 476 -13.81 22.59 6.30
C LYS A 476 -13.22 23.91 5.76
N GLU A 477 -12.07 24.34 6.28
CA GLU A 477 -11.36 25.54 5.81
C GLU A 477 -10.71 25.35 4.43
N LEU A 478 -10.13 24.18 4.17
CA LEU A 478 -9.21 23.97 3.05
C LEU A 478 -9.84 23.31 1.81
N GLN A 479 -10.88 22.48 1.98
CA GLN A 479 -11.39 21.59 0.92
C GLN A 479 -11.83 22.31 -0.35
N ALA A 480 -12.30 23.56 -0.25
CA ALA A 480 -12.76 24.32 -1.41
C ALA A 480 -11.64 24.56 -2.45
N SER A 481 -10.37 24.48 -2.04
CA SER A 481 -9.21 24.59 -2.94
C SER A 481 -8.81 23.28 -3.62
N ALA A 482 -9.35 22.13 -3.19
CA ALA A 482 -8.98 20.80 -3.68
C ALA A 482 -9.66 20.40 -5.02
N VAL A 483 -9.93 21.37 -5.89
CA VAL A 483 -10.64 21.19 -7.18
C VAL A 483 -9.70 20.97 -8.37
N SER A 484 -8.51 20.44 -8.10
CA SER A 484 -7.48 20.04 -9.05
C SER A 484 -6.55 19.04 -8.36
N VAL A 485 -5.73 18.32 -9.13
CA VAL A 485 -4.70 17.43 -8.56
C VAL A 485 -3.76 18.22 -7.66
N GLU A 486 -3.27 19.38 -8.12
CA GLU A 486 -2.34 20.23 -7.37
C GLU A 486 -2.99 20.82 -6.11
N GLY A 487 -4.25 21.26 -6.22
CA GLY A 487 -5.03 21.74 -5.07
C GLY A 487 -5.20 20.64 -4.02
N MET A 488 -5.53 19.42 -4.46
CA MET A 488 -5.66 18.26 -3.59
C MET A 488 -4.33 17.88 -2.93
N GLN A 489 -3.22 17.89 -3.69
CA GLN A 489 -1.86 17.68 -3.17
C GLN A 489 -1.51 18.70 -2.08
N ALA A 490 -1.88 19.97 -2.27
CA ALA A 490 -1.65 21.03 -1.30
C ALA A 490 -2.44 20.81 -0.01
N VAL A 491 -3.72 20.44 -0.11
CA VAL A 491 -4.59 20.19 1.04
C VAL A 491 -4.13 18.96 1.82
N ILE A 492 -3.90 17.83 1.16
CA ILE A 492 -3.51 16.58 1.84
C ILE A 492 -2.12 16.67 2.48
N SER A 493 -1.29 17.61 2.02
CA SER A 493 0.05 17.88 2.56
C SER A 493 0.08 19.04 3.56
N TRP A 494 -1.07 19.56 3.94
CA TRP A 494 -1.14 20.81 4.69
C TRP A 494 -0.63 20.63 6.12
N ASN A 495 0.35 21.46 6.47
CA ASN A 495 0.78 21.70 7.84
C ASN A 495 1.38 23.11 7.93
N ASP A 496 0.61 24.06 8.43
CA ASP A 496 1.04 25.45 8.68
C ASP A 496 0.75 25.82 10.13
N PHE A 497 1.14 24.92 11.05
CA PHE A 497 0.68 24.93 12.43
C PHE A 497 1.00 26.22 13.20
N GLN A 498 2.05 26.93 12.78
CA GLN A 498 2.52 28.17 13.39
C GLN A 498 1.57 29.34 13.12
N HIS A 499 0.87 29.33 11.98
CA HIS A 499 0.08 30.47 11.50
C HIS A 499 -1.43 30.20 11.50
N ASN A 500 -1.86 28.96 11.74
CA ASN A 500 -3.28 28.60 11.79
C ASN A 500 -3.79 28.49 13.24
N SER A 501 -4.92 29.15 13.52
CA SER A 501 -5.51 29.20 14.86
C SER A 501 -6.09 27.86 15.33
N ILE A 502 -6.57 27.01 14.43
CA ILE A 502 -7.09 25.67 14.74
C ILE A 502 -5.93 24.77 15.21
N SER A 503 -4.78 24.86 14.53
CA SER A 503 -3.56 24.15 14.92
C SER A 503 -3.01 24.62 16.26
N GLY A 504 -3.14 25.91 16.58
CA GLY A 504 -2.78 26.45 17.89
C GLY A 504 -1.30 26.30 18.25
N ASP A 505 -0.42 26.39 17.26
CA ASP A 505 1.03 26.10 17.37
C ASP A 505 1.32 24.63 17.77
N SER A 506 0.47 23.69 17.37
CA SER A 506 0.73 22.25 17.50
C SER A 506 1.02 21.62 16.13
N PRO A 507 2.22 21.06 15.92
CA PRO A 507 2.60 20.49 14.63
C PRO A 507 1.87 19.17 14.29
N THR A 508 1.17 18.58 15.26
CA THR A 508 0.33 17.39 15.07
C THR A 508 -1.15 17.72 14.88
N ARG A 509 -1.58 18.97 15.10
CA ARG A 509 -2.93 19.45 14.75
C ARG A 509 -2.93 20.00 13.33
N ALA A 510 -2.68 19.13 12.36
CA ALA A 510 -2.59 19.43 10.93
C ALA A 510 -3.23 18.31 10.11
N ILE A 511 -3.34 18.46 8.78
CA ILE A 511 -3.78 17.36 7.90
C ILE A 511 -2.66 16.33 7.73
N ALA A 512 -1.42 16.79 7.55
CA ALA A 512 -0.21 15.97 7.57
C ALA A 512 0.66 16.34 8.79
N ALA A 513 0.53 15.60 9.89
CA ALA A 513 1.23 15.90 11.14
C ALA A 513 2.77 15.86 11.01
N ARG A 514 3.44 16.62 11.89
CA ARG A 514 4.90 16.70 12.03
C ARG A 514 5.34 16.63 13.50
N GLY A 515 5.20 15.46 14.13
CA GLY A 515 5.58 15.26 15.52
C GLY A 515 7.05 15.59 15.82
N ASP A 516 7.89 15.53 14.79
CA ASP A 516 9.31 15.87 14.85
C ASP A 516 9.56 17.38 14.97
N LEU A 517 8.53 18.23 14.92
CA LEU A 517 8.67 19.68 15.09
C LEU A 517 8.30 20.16 16.49
N TRP A 518 7.87 19.28 17.40
CA TRP A 518 7.66 19.64 18.81
C TRP A 518 8.95 20.14 19.45
N GLY A 519 8.89 21.30 20.12
CA GLY A 519 10.05 21.91 20.81
C GLY A 519 11.20 22.34 19.88
N SER A 520 11.00 22.27 18.56
CA SER A 520 11.95 22.78 17.56
C SER A 520 11.93 24.31 17.50
N ALA A 521 12.90 24.92 16.81
CA ALA A 521 12.90 26.37 16.57
C ALA A 521 11.63 26.86 15.84
N GLN A 522 10.94 25.96 15.12
CA GLN A 522 9.69 26.21 14.43
C GLN A 522 8.47 26.21 15.36
N ASN A 523 8.57 25.69 16.57
CA ASN A 523 7.50 25.65 17.56
C ASN A 523 7.78 26.66 18.68
N THR A 524 7.15 27.82 18.59
CA THR A 524 7.50 28.99 19.42
C THR A 524 6.92 28.94 20.83
N ARG A 525 5.86 28.14 21.04
CA ARG A 525 5.36 27.83 22.38
C ARG A 525 6.12 26.64 22.92
N ASN A 526 6.76 26.82 24.07
CA ASN A 526 7.51 25.79 24.81
C ASN A 526 6.53 24.75 25.37
N LEU A 527 5.96 23.95 24.46
CA LEU A 527 4.88 23.02 24.71
C LEU A 527 5.50 21.70 25.17
N THR A 528 5.09 21.25 26.35
CA THR A 528 5.48 20.03 27.09
C THR A 528 5.32 18.68 26.38
N SER A 529 4.98 18.66 25.08
CA SER A 529 4.86 17.42 24.30
C SER A 529 6.24 16.93 23.89
N ARG A 530 6.47 15.63 24.00
CA ARG A 530 7.73 15.01 23.59
C ARG A 530 7.86 15.05 22.06
N ARG A 531 9.06 15.36 21.58
CA ARG A 531 9.40 15.27 20.16
C ARG A 531 9.42 13.81 19.73
N THR A 532 8.75 13.49 18.63
CA THR A 532 8.62 12.11 18.12
C THR A 532 8.88 12.08 16.63
N ALA A 533 9.58 11.06 16.13
CA ALA A 533 9.73 10.83 14.70
C ALA A 533 8.44 10.16 14.18
N SER A 534 7.35 10.92 14.11
CA SER A 534 6.04 10.44 13.66
C SER A 534 5.19 11.56 13.07
N GLY A 535 4.24 11.20 12.22
CA GLY A 535 3.37 12.15 11.52
C GLY A 535 2.99 11.64 10.14
N GLY A 536 2.58 12.54 9.25
CA GLY A 536 2.26 12.18 7.87
C GLY A 536 3.50 11.72 7.12
N ILE A 537 3.60 10.45 6.73
CA ILE A 537 4.79 9.86 6.08
C ILE A 537 4.71 9.80 4.55
N ASP A 538 3.61 10.27 3.96
CA ASP A 538 3.42 10.39 2.52
C ASP A 538 2.25 11.32 2.17
N GLY A 539 1.94 11.43 0.89
CA GLY A 539 0.63 11.86 0.40
C GLY A 539 0.34 11.18 -0.94
N LYS A 540 -0.90 10.74 -1.17
CA LYS A 540 -1.36 10.12 -2.40
C LYS A 540 -2.62 10.83 -2.91
N VAL A 541 -2.72 11.03 -4.21
CA VAL A 541 -3.84 11.70 -4.87
C VAL A 541 -4.19 10.97 -6.17
N SER A 542 -5.48 10.75 -6.41
CA SER A 542 -6.03 10.36 -7.71
C SER A 542 -7.30 11.17 -8.00
N SER A 543 -7.79 11.08 -9.22
CA SER A 543 -9.07 11.64 -9.65
C SER A 543 -9.75 10.71 -10.65
N TYR A 544 -11.02 10.94 -10.97
CA TYR A 544 -11.69 10.22 -12.05
C TYR A 544 -10.91 10.39 -13.36
N THR A 545 -10.49 11.62 -13.70
CA THR A 545 -9.69 11.87 -14.91
C THR A 545 -8.37 11.11 -14.89
N SER A 546 -7.67 11.10 -13.75
CA SER A 546 -6.37 10.41 -13.61
C SER A 546 -6.53 8.89 -13.68
N PHE A 547 -7.60 8.36 -13.08
CA PHE A 547 -7.96 6.95 -13.15
C PHE A 547 -8.28 6.52 -14.59
N MET A 548 -9.11 7.28 -15.31
CA MET A 548 -9.46 6.97 -16.70
C MET A 548 -8.27 7.11 -17.66
N ALA A 549 -7.25 7.90 -17.28
CA ALA A 549 -5.97 7.98 -17.98
C ALA A 549 -5.03 6.78 -17.73
N GLY A 550 -5.51 5.73 -17.06
CA GLY A 550 -4.78 4.49 -16.81
C GLY A 550 -4.35 4.29 -15.36
N GLN A 551 -5.29 4.42 -14.41
CA GLN A 551 -5.07 4.29 -12.97
C GLN A 551 -3.91 5.17 -12.46
N VAL A 552 -3.76 6.37 -13.03
CA VAL A 552 -2.70 7.30 -12.62
C VAL A 552 -3.02 7.84 -11.23
N ALA A 553 -2.02 7.80 -10.35
CA ALA A 553 -2.03 8.48 -9.07
C ALA A 553 -0.75 9.34 -8.95
N TYR A 554 -0.76 10.27 -8.01
CA TYR A 554 0.37 11.11 -7.66
C TYR A 554 0.75 10.83 -6.22
N ALA A 555 2.02 10.55 -5.94
CA ALA A 555 2.45 10.24 -4.59
C ALA A 555 3.76 10.92 -4.19
N ARG A 556 3.83 11.39 -2.94
CA ARG A 556 5.03 11.92 -2.28
C ARG A 556 5.42 10.97 -1.16
N ALA A 557 6.68 10.54 -1.11
CA ALA A 557 7.21 9.83 0.04
C ALA A 557 7.76 10.81 1.10
N GLY A 558 7.60 10.46 2.37
CA GLY A 558 8.15 11.17 3.51
C GLY A 558 7.31 12.33 4.04
N PRO A 559 7.77 12.91 5.17
CA PRO A 559 7.10 14.01 5.85
C PRO A 559 6.85 15.23 4.97
N THR A 560 5.72 15.91 5.19
CA THR A 560 5.40 17.12 4.42
C THR A 560 6.43 18.22 4.67
N HIS A 561 6.86 18.86 3.60
CA HIS A 561 7.69 20.08 3.62
C HIS A 561 7.04 21.23 2.83
N SER A 562 5.72 21.15 2.58
CA SER A 562 4.97 22.16 1.81
C SER A 562 5.10 23.57 2.41
N LYS A 563 5.05 23.65 3.74
CA LYS A 563 5.24 24.86 4.56
C LYS A 563 6.13 24.62 5.78
N GLN A 564 6.85 23.50 5.79
CA GLN A 564 7.70 23.07 6.90
C GLN A 564 9.09 22.73 6.37
N PRO A 565 10.14 22.75 7.21
CA PRO A 565 11.45 22.30 6.77
C PRO A 565 11.42 20.82 6.36
N VAL A 566 12.26 20.47 5.38
CA VAL A 566 12.51 19.07 5.01
C VAL A 566 12.95 18.31 6.26
N PHE A 567 12.34 17.15 6.51
CA PHE A 567 12.79 16.27 7.58
C PHE A 567 14.11 15.60 7.18
N CYS A 568 15.09 15.68 8.07
CA CYS A 568 16.37 14.98 8.00
C CYS A 568 16.59 14.22 9.30
N TRP A 569 17.19 13.03 9.21
CA TRP A 569 17.70 12.32 10.37
C TRP A 569 18.91 13.09 10.89
N GLU A 570 18.79 13.65 12.09
CA GLU A 570 19.83 14.44 12.76
C GLU A 570 20.44 13.57 13.86
N ALA A 571 21.67 13.10 13.67
CA ALA A 571 22.34 12.11 14.53
C ALA A 571 22.59 12.53 16.00
N ASP A 572 22.20 13.75 16.37
CA ASP A 572 22.38 14.34 17.70
C ASP A 572 21.03 14.69 18.38
N ASP A 573 19.88 14.26 17.83
CA ASP A 573 18.59 14.39 18.52
C ASP A 573 18.20 13.06 19.20
N PRO A 574 18.48 12.90 20.51
CA PRO A 574 18.24 11.65 21.22
C PRO A 574 16.75 11.31 21.39
N GLN A 575 15.81 12.20 21.02
CA GLN A 575 14.38 11.88 20.98
C GLN A 575 13.96 11.29 19.62
N ILE A 576 14.61 11.70 18.52
CA ILE A 576 14.35 11.26 17.16
C ILE A 576 15.18 10.02 16.80
N ASP A 577 16.46 9.98 17.19
CA ASP A 577 17.41 8.91 16.81
C ASP A 577 17.08 7.54 17.42
N LYS A 578 16.12 7.48 18.35
CA LYS A 578 15.62 6.22 18.90
C LYS A 578 14.72 5.46 17.93
N THR A 579 14.15 6.15 16.93
CA THR A 579 13.29 5.51 15.94
C THR A 579 14.16 4.76 14.93
N PRO A 580 13.95 3.45 14.70
CA PRO A 580 14.72 2.68 13.73
C PRO A 580 14.61 3.25 12.31
N HIS A 581 15.72 3.40 11.61
CA HIS A 581 15.74 4.03 10.27
C HIS A 581 16.87 3.50 9.38
N TRP A 582 17.16 2.21 9.48
CA TRP A 582 18.21 1.55 8.72
C TRP A 582 17.99 1.73 7.22
N SER A 583 19.03 2.19 6.53
CA SER A 583 19.04 2.46 5.08
C SER A 583 17.98 3.47 4.62
N HIS A 584 17.47 4.33 5.52
CA HIS A 584 16.66 5.47 5.11
C HIS A 584 17.55 6.49 4.39
N PRO A 585 16.97 7.32 3.50
CA PRO A 585 17.67 8.50 3.01
C PRO A 585 17.95 9.44 4.20
N ALA A 586 19.06 10.19 4.14
CA ALA A 586 19.41 11.14 5.20
C ALA A 586 18.32 12.21 5.39
N CYS A 587 17.65 12.61 4.31
CA CYS A 587 16.54 13.55 4.30
C CYS A 587 15.44 13.08 3.36
N PHE A 588 14.23 13.61 3.53
CA PHE A 588 13.07 13.33 2.67
C PHE A 588 12.65 14.58 1.87
N PRO A 589 13.43 15.02 0.86
CA PRO A 589 13.12 16.22 0.07
C PRO A 589 12.13 15.96 -1.07
N TYR A 590 11.48 14.80 -1.11
CA TYR A 590 10.73 14.32 -2.26
C TYR A 590 9.46 15.13 -2.52
N ARG A 591 9.09 15.26 -3.79
CA ARG A 591 7.87 15.93 -4.24
C ARG A 591 6.84 14.88 -4.67
N PHE A 592 5.64 15.33 -5.02
CA PHE A 592 4.67 14.45 -5.67
C PHE A 592 5.21 14.04 -7.04
N GLU A 593 5.23 12.73 -7.26
CA GLU A 593 5.60 12.11 -8.52
C GLU A 593 4.39 11.42 -9.12
N GLU A 594 4.30 11.44 -10.45
CA GLU A 594 3.28 10.68 -11.16
C GLU A 594 3.61 9.19 -11.14
N MET A 595 2.72 8.39 -10.56
CA MET A 595 2.79 6.94 -10.49
C MET A 595 2.04 6.35 -11.68
N ARG A 596 2.71 6.32 -12.84
CA ARG A 596 2.21 5.67 -14.06
C ARG A 596 2.38 4.16 -14.00
N ARG A 597 1.50 3.47 -14.73
CA ARG A 597 1.58 2.01 -14.94
C ARG A 597 2.91 1.59 -15.55
N ALA A 598 3.46 0.49 -15.06
CA ALA A 598 4.75 -0.02 -15.53
C ALA A 598 4.65 -0.77 -16.88
N ASP A 599 3.49 -1.34 -17.20
CA ASP A 599 3.24 -2.04 -18.47
C ASP A 599 3.36 -1.11 -19.70
N GLU A 600 3.07 0.19 -19.55
CA GLU A 600 3.29 1.21 -20.57
C GLU A 600 4.78 1.37 -20.93
N TRP A 601 5.67 1.05 -19.99
CA TRP A 601 7.12 1.10 -20.19
C TRP A 601 7.60 -0.25 -20.73
N GLY A 602 7.07 -1.37 -20.21
CA GLY A 602 7.45 -2.72 -20.60
C GLY A 602 7.00 -3.14 -21.99
N ARG A 603 5.70 -3.00 -22.33
CA ARG A 603 5.19 -3.43 -23.65
C ARG A 603 5.84 -2.65 -24.79
N LYS A 604 6.10 -1.35 -24.61
CA LYS A 604 6.82 -0.53 -25.59
C LYS A 604 8.27 -0.99 -25.75
N SER A 605 8.95 -1.29 -24.65
CA SER A 605 10.35 -1.72 -24.65
C SER A 605 10.53 -3.09 -25.29
N THR A 606 9.65 -4.06 -25.00
CA THR A 606 9.72 -5.42 -25.57
C THR A 606 9.35 -5.44 -27.06
N LEU A 607 8.31 -4.69 -27.48
CA LEU A 607 7.94 -4.59 -28.90
C LEU A 607 9.03 -3.93 -29.76
N LEU A 608 9.79 -2.98 -29.20
CA LEU A 608 10.89 -2.31 -29.90
C LEU A 608 12.11 -3.20 -30.09
N LEU A 609 12.49 -3.99 -29.08
CA LEU A 609 13.59 -4.96 -29.21
C LEU A 609 13.27 -6.08 -30.20
N ILE A 610 12.00 -6.46 -30.34
CA ILE A 610 11.55 -7.43 -31.36
C ILE A 610 11.52 -6.77 -32.75
N ALA A 611 11.25 -5.47 -32.85
CA ALA A 611 11.22 -4.74 -34.13
C ALA A 611 12.61 -4.29 -34.64
N GLU A 612 13.60 -4.16 -33.75
CA GLU A 612 15.01 -3.91 -34.09
C GLU A 612 15.78 -5.18 -34.50
N GLN A 613 15.22 -6.37 -34.24
CA GLN A 613 15.72 -7.69 -34.67
C GLN A 613 15.11 -8.10 -36.02
#